data_AF-A0A6I8P137-F1
#
_entry.id   AF-A0A6I8P137-F1
#
_cell.length_a   1.000
_cell.length_b   1.000
_cell.length_c   1.000
_cell.angle_alpha   90.00
_cell.angle_beta   90.00
_cell.angle_gamma   90.00
#
_symmetry.space_group_name_H-M   'P 1'
#
loop_
_entity.id
_entity.type
_entity.pdbx_description
1 polymer ?
#
loop_
_entity_poly.entity_id
_entity_poly.type
_entity_poly.pdbx_seq_one_letter_code
_entity_poly.pdbx_strand_id
1 'polypeptide(L)'
;MLILLSRLTSPMPLVKETRSSLRCTPRLHCLFFKPQSFLLQDSMKTLCGYMIHLLKPKNMGGSFEYLAVFKKTVSSHEVFLQRLSSHPVLSKDCNFHVFLEYDQDLSVRRKNTKEMFGGFFKSVVKSADEVLFSGVKEVDDFFEQEKNFLVNYYNRIKDSCAKADRMTRSHKNVADDYIHTSASLNCLALEEPTVIKKYLLKVAELFEKLRKVEGRVSSDEDLKLSELLRYYMLNIEAAKDLLYRRTKALIEYENSNKALDKARLKSKDVKQAEAHQQECCQKFEQLSESAKEELISFKRKRVSAFRKNLIEMSELEIKHAKVSYFTLQAKANILI
;
A
#
# COMPACT_ATOMS: atom_id res chain seq x y z
N MET A 1 -2.20 17.45 7.94
CA MET A 1 -1.79 16.52 9.02
C MET A 1 -2.67 16.60 10.28
N LEU A 2 -3.43 17.69 10.47
CA LEU A 2 -4.48 17.80 11.50
C LEU A 2 -5.57 16.70 11.43
N ILE A 3 -5.78 16.08 10.25
CA ILE A 3 -6.84 15.09 10.02
C ILE A 3 -6.47 13.68 10.55
N LEU A 4 -5.17 13.35 10.61
CA LEU A 4 -4.66 12.00 10.93
C LEU A 4 -5.01 11.52 12.34
N LEU A 5 -5.00 12.41 13.34
CA LEU A 5 -5.25 12.04 14.74
C LEU A 5 -6.74 11.96 15.08
N SER A 6 -7.59 12.73 14.39
CA SER A 6 -9.05 12.72 14.61
C SER A 6 -9.75 11.42 14.20
N ARG A 7 -9.09 10.60 13.35
CA ARG A 7 -9.65 9.34 12.82
C ARG A 7 -9.02 8.07 13.41
N LEU A 8 -7.99 8.20 14.26
CA LEU A 8 -7.37 7.08 15.00
C LEU A 8 -8.17 6.68 16.25
N THR A 9 -9.19 7.46 16.62
CA THR A 9 -10.01 7.23 17.82
C THR A 9 -11.26 6.39 17.50
N SER A 10 -11.15 5.05 17.50
CA SER A 10 -12.10 4.13 18.17
C SER A 10 -11.80 2.63 17.87
N PRO A 11 -11.79 1.71 18.86
CA PRO A 11 -11.51 1.88 20.28
C PRO A 11 -10.17 1.23 20.64
N MET A 12 -9.20 2.04 21.06
CA MET A 12 -8.17 1.59 21.99
C MET A 12 -8.83 1.45 23.36
N PRO A 13 -8.71 0.32 24.08
CA PRO A 13 -9.22 0.19 25.43
C PRO A 13 -8.20 0.83 26.38
N LEU A 14 -8.15 2.16 26.43
CA LEU A 14 -7.65 2.97 27.55
C LEU A 14 -7.78 4.45 27.16
N VAL A 15 -8.17 5.27 28.13
CA VAL A 15 -8.35 6.73 28.09
C VAL A 15 -9.76 7.20 27.68
N LYS A 16 -10.63 7.29 28.70
CA LYS A 16 -11.73 8.27 28.75
C LYS A 16 -11.11 9.66 28.94
N GLU A 17 -10.73 10.35 27.89
CA GLU A 17 -10.48 11.80 27.95
C GLU A 17 -11.26 12.55 26.87
N THR A 18 -11.84 13.65 27.33
CA THR A 18 -12.61 14.63 26.57
C THR A 18 -11.87 15.13 25.32
N ARG A 19 -12.63 15.40 24.24
CA ARG A 19 -12.19 15.90 22.92
C ARG A 19 -11.27 17.16 22.92
N SER A 20 -10.96 17.73 24.07
CA SER A 20 -10.17 18.96 24.26
C SER A 20 -8.65 18.76 24.46
N SER A 21 -8.13 17.53 24.56
CA SER A 21 -6.69 17.26 24.84
C SER A 21 -5.86 16.76 23.64
N LEU A 22 -6.37 16.85 22.41
CA LEU A 22 -5.67 16.36 21.21
C LEU A 22 -4.41 17.19 20.90
N ARG A 23 -3.23 16.67 21.25
CA ARG A 23 -1.93 17.21 20.80
C ARG A 23 -1.69 16.82 19.35
N CYS A 24 -1.35 17.80 18.51
CA CYS A 24 -0.98 17.57 17.11
C CYS A 24 0.54 17.73 16.94
N THR A 25 1.23 16.65 16.62
CA THR A 25 2.66 16.65 16.32
C THR A 25 2.87 16.86 14.81
N PRO A 26 3.38 18.01 14.33
CA PRO A 26 3.64 18.20 12.90
C PRO A 26 4.84 17.37 12.43
N ARG A 27 4.69 16.67 11.29
CA ARG A 27 5.79 15.97 10.59
C ARG A 27 5.85 16.49 9.15
N LEU A 28 6.99 17.05 8.73
CA LEU A 28 7.15 17.49 7.33
C LEU A 28 7.10 16.30 6.37
N HIS A 29 6.58 16.49 5.15
CA HIS A 29 6.53 15.48 4.10
C HIS A 29 7.93 14.91 3.74
N CYS A 30 8.94 15.79 3.66
CA CYS A 30 10.35 15.40 3.47
C CYS A 30 10.93 14.63 4.67
N LEU A 31 10.27 14.74 5.83
CA LEU A 31 10.59 14.10 7.10
C LEU A 31 9.60 12.98 7.45
N PHE A 32 8.81 12.43 6.52
CA PHE A 32 8.03 11.19 6.77
C PHE A 32 8.82 9.92 6.37
N PHE A 33 9.82 10.08 5.50
CA PHE A 33 10.74 9.00 5.10
C PHE A 33 11.84 8.73 6.14
N LYS A 34 12.40 9.77 6.76
CA LYS A 34 13.34 9.64 7.89
C LYS A 34 12.74 8.87 9.10
N PRO A 35 11.48 9.08 9.51
CA PRO A 35 10.91 8.39 10.66
C PRO A 35 10.42 6.98 10.41
N GLN A 36 10.14 6.56 9.17
CA GLN A 36 10.00 5.12 8.89
C GLN A 36 11.30 4.37 9.18
N SER A 37 12.44 5.03 8.91
CA SER A 37 13.77 4.53 9.24
C SER A 37 14.02 4.52 10.75
N PHE A 38 13.49 5.52 11.48
CA PHE A 38 13.53 5.60 12.95
C PHE A 38 12.72 4.47 13.63
N LEU A 39 11.50 4.22 13.17
CA LEU A 39 10.67 3.10 13.65
C LEU A 39 11.35 1.74 13.47
N LEU A 40 12.24 1.62 12.47
CA LEU A 40 12.95 0.39 12.14
C LEU A 40 14.31 0.24 12.83
N GLN A 41 14.84 1.28 13.48
CA GLN A 41 16.27 1.34 13.82
C GLN A 41 16.65 0.51 15.06
N ASP A 42 15.77 0.44 16.06
CA ASP A 42 15.98 -0.37 17.29
C ASP A 42 14.91 -1.46 17.48
N SER A 43 13.81 -1.40 16.73
CA SER A 43 12.74 -2.41 16.75
C SER A 43 13.03 -3.60 15.83
N MET A 44 14.22 -3.70 15.23
CA MET A 44 14.62 -4.76 14.28
C MET A 44 14.38 -6.19 14.79
N LYS A 45 14.49 -6.45 16.09
CA LYS A 45 14.21 -7.76 16.69
C LYS A 45 12.71 -8.08 16.71
N THR A 46 11.88 -7.09 17.02
CA THR A 46 10.41 -7.21 17.07
C THR A 46 9.79 -7.21 15.67
N LEU A 47 10.29 -6.39 14.75
CA LEU A 47 9.72 -6.18 13.41
C LEU A 47 10.02 -7.30 12.41
N CYS A 48 10.95 -8.21 12.75
CA CYS A 48 11.36 -9.30 11.88
C CYS A 48 10.25 -10.34 11.61
N GLY A 49 9.24 -10.42 12.48
CA GLY A 49 8.08 -11.31 12.33
C GLY A 49 6.85 -10.70 11.64
N TYR A 50 6.90 -9.41 11.25
CA TYR A 50 5.69 -8.69 10.80
C TYR A 50 5.73 -8.25 9.33
N MET A 51 4.55 -8.18 8.71
CA MET A 51 4.36 -7.67 7.36
C MET A 51 4.40 -6.13 7.36
N ILE A 52 5.60 -5.57 7.22
CA ILE A 52 5.83 -4.12 7.22
C ILE A 52 6.12 -3.67 5.80
N HIS A 53 5.38 -2.65 5.35
CA HIS A 53 5.61 -2.02 4.06
C HIS A 53 6.24 -0.64 4.22
N LEU A 54 7.44 -0.45 3.67
CA LEU A 54 8.07 0.86 3.60
C LEU A 54 7.65 1.60 2.34
N LEU A 55 7.17 2.84 2.52
CA LEU A 55 6.77 3.67 1.41
C LEU A 55 8.02 4.07 0.62
N LYS A 56 8.02 3.85 -0.70
CA LYS A 56 9.12 4.27 -1.59
C LYS A 56 8.85 5.69 -2.12
N PRO A 57 9.88 6.54 -2.28
CA PRO A 57 9.70 7.84 -2.89
C PRO A 57 9.29 7.67 -4.36
N LYS A 58 8.26 8.42 -4.80
CA LYS A 58 7.94 8.59 -6.22
C LYS A 58 8.58 9.89 -6.71
N ASN A 59 9.22 9.85 -7.88
CA ASN A 59 9.70 11.06 -8.56
C ASN A 59 8.49 11.95 -8.89
N MET A 60 8.54 13.22 -8.47
CA MET A 60 7.45 14.16 -8.62
C MET A 60 7.60 14.95 -9.93
N GLY A 61 6.56 14.93 -10.77
CA GLY A 61 6.39 15.82 -11.93
C GLY A 61 5.72 17.14 -11.55
N GLY A 62 5.01 17.78 -12.49
CA GLY A 62 4.55 19.18 -12.41
C GLY A 62 3.58 19.52 -11.25
N SER A 63 3.26 20.81 -11.07
CA SER A 63 2.58 21.34 -9.86
C SER A 63 1.19 20.72 -9.55
N PHE A 64 0.41 20.33 -10.56
CA PHE A 64 -0.87 19.63 -10.36
C PHE A 64 -0.67 18.15 -10.00
N GLU A 65 0.35 17.51 -10.54
CA GLU A 65 0.74 16.14 -10.17
C GLU A 65 1.26 16.10 -8.73
N TYR A 66 1.95 17.16 -8.28
CA TYR A 66 2.44 17.30 -6.91
C TYR A 66 1.31 17.15 -5.88
N LEU A 67 0.19 17.88 -6.02
CA LEU A 67 -0.89 17.84 -5.04
C LEU A 67 -1.58 16.46 -5.01
N ALA A 68 -1.74 15.84 -6.18
CA ALA A 68 -2.30 14.49 -6.29
C ALA A 68 -1.38 13.45 -5.64
N VAL A 69 -0.07 13.51 -5.92
CA VAL A 69 0.95 12.64 -5.31
C VAL A 69 1.03 12.86 -3.80
N PHE A 70 0.97 14.11 -3.34
CA PHE A 70 0.97 14.46 -1.92
C PHE A 70 -0.24 13.86 -1.19
N LYS A 71 -1.45 14.04 -1.74
CA LYS A 71 -2.68 13.47 -1.15
C LYS A 71 -2.64 11.94 -1.08
N LYS A 72 -2.19 11.28 -2.17
CA LYS A 72 -1.98 9.83 -2.20
C LYS A 72 -0.97 9.39 -1.14
N THR A 73 0.12 10.14 -0.99
CA THR A 73 1.16 9.86 0.00
C THR A 73 0.64 10.00 1.43
N VAL A 74 -0.10 11.08 1.74
CA VAL A 74 -0.71 11.27 3.07
C VAL A 74 -1.69 10.15 3.40
N SER A 75 -2.56 9.77 2.46
CA SER A 75 -3.49 8.66 2.65
C SER A 75 -2.77 7.34 2.90
N SER A 76 -1.66 7.10 2.22
CA SER A 76 -0.86 5.88 2.42
C SER A 76 -0.20 5.85 3.80
N HIS A 77 0.33 6.98 4.27
CA HIS A 77 0.87 7.11 5.63
C HIS A 77 -0.22 6.96 6.71
N GLU A 78 -1.41 7.49 6.48
CA GLU A 78 -2.54 7.32 7.39
C GLU A 78 -2.89 5.86 7.60
N VAL A 79 -3.07 5.11 6.51
CA VAL A 79 -3.37 3.68 6.59
C VAL A 79 -2.24 2.90 7.26
N PHE A 80 -0.98 3.28 7.00
CA PHE A 80 0.17 2.67 7.65
C PHE A 80 0.17 2.89 9.18
N LEU A 81 -0.05 4.13 9.63
CA LEU A 81 -0.09 4.45 11.07
C LEU A 81 -1.31 3.84 11.77
N GLN A 82 -2.46 3.77 11.10
CA GLN A 82 -3.64 3.05 11.58
C GLN A 82 -3.35 1.55 11.77
N ARG A 83 -2.57 0.95 10.86
CA ARG A 83 -2.15 -0.45 10.99
C ARG A 83 -1.23 -0.65 12.20
N LEU A 84 -0.23 0.20 12.39
CA LEU A 84 0.70 0.10 13.53
C LEU A 84 -0.05 0.26 14.86
N SER A 85 -0.91 1.29 14.97
CA SER A 85 -1.69 1.57 16.17
C SER A 85 -2.74 0.50 16.50
N SER A 86 -3.28 -0.21 15.52
CA SER A 86 -4.22 -1.32 15.74
C SER A 86 -3.55 -2.68 15.98
N HIS A 87 -2.23 -2.77 15.86
CA HIS A 87 -1.51 -4.02 16.02
C HIS A 87 -1.19 -4.29 17.51
N PRO A 88 -1.51 -5.48 18.08
CA PRO A 88 -1.35 -5.75 19.52
C PRO A 88 0.07 -5.55 20.07
N VAL A 89 1.08 -5.85 19.26
CA VAL A 89 2.51 -5.68 19.60
C VAL A 89 3.06 -4.33 19.14
N LEU A 90 2.97 -3.99 17.84
CA LEU A 90 3.56 -2.76 17.28
C LEU A 90 2.99 -1.46 17.86
N SER A 91 1.74 -1.47 18.36
CA SER A 91 1.14 -0.30 19.01
C SER A 91 1.84 0.10 20.30
N LYS A 92 2.55 -0.83 20.94
CA LYS A 92 3.27 -0.63 22.22
C LYS A 92 4.75 -0.33 22.02
N ASP A 93 5.22 -0.21 20.78
CA ASP A 93 6.62 0.01 20.47
C ASP A 93 7.07 1.40 20.92
N CYS A 94 8.19 1.48 21.63
CA CYS A 94 8.71 2.73 22.18
C CYS A 94 9.02 3.75 21.08
N ASN A 95 9.62 3.32 19.96
CA ASN A 95 9.90 4.21 18.83
C ASN A 95 8.61 4.69 18.16
N PHE A 96 7.56 3.86 18.15
CA PHE A 96 6.24 4.26 17.66
C PHE A 96 5.59 5.33 18.55
N HIS A 97 5.66 5.18 19.87
CA HIS A 97 5.22 6.22 20.80
C HIS A 97 6.01 7.53 20.65
N VAL A 98 7.34 7.44 20.62
CA VAL A 98 8.21 8.61 20.38
C VAL A 98 7.88 9.26 19.03
N PHE A 99 7.62 8.47 17.99
CA PHE A 99 7.22 8.99 16.70
C PHE A 99 5.91 9.78 16.73
N LEU A 100 4.94 9.38 17.55
CA LEU A 100 3.65 10.05 17.69
C LEU A 100 3.71 11.27 18.62
N GLU A 101 4.48 11.17 19.71
CA GLU A 101 4.42 12.11 20.84
C GLU A 101 5.52 13.17 20.82
N TYR A 102 6.67 12.89 20.20
CA TYR A 102 7.81 13.81 20.20
C TYR A 102 7.63 14.95 19.21
N ASP A 103 7.53 16.18 19.72
CA ASP A 103 7.18 17.40 18.97
C ASP A 103 8.35 18.03 18.19
N GLN A 104 9.59 17.69 18.53
CA GLN A 104 10.78 18.16 17.81
C GLN A 104 11.15 17.24 16.63
N ASP A 105 12.08 17.72 15.81
CA ASP A 105 12.61 16.96 14.67
C ASP A 105 13.35 15.70 15.15
N LEU A 106 12.87 14.53 14.70
CA LEU A 106 13.53 13.26 14.92
C LEU A 106 14.78 13.19 14.03
N SER A 107 15.96 13.46 14.61
CA SER A 107 17.23 13.27 13.93
C SER A 107 17.69 11.82 14.03
N VAL A 108 17.48 11.05 12.96
CA VAL A 108 18.10 9.72 12.83
C VAL A 108 19.59 9.88 12.56
N ARG A 109 20.46 9.32 13.41
CA ARG A 109 21.91 9.16 13.15
C ARG A 109 22.07 8.59 11.74
N ARG A 110 22.84 9.26 10.86
CA ARG A 110 23.22 8.75 9.52
C ARG A 110 23.93 7.41 9.68
N LYS A 111 23.19 6.31 9.66
CA LYS A 111 23.69 5.03 9.15
C LYS A 111 23.50 5.06 7.64
N ASN A 112 24.48 4.56 6.90
CA ASN A 112 24.51 4.67 5.45
C ASN A 112 23.23 4.03 4.87
N THR A 113 22.59 4.59 3.84
CA THR A 113 21.37 4.02 3.24
C THR A 113 21.56 2.55 2.87
N LYS A 114 22.80 2.18 2.53
CA LYS A 114 23.26 0.82 2.23
C LYS A 114 23.31 -0.13 3.44
N GLU A 115 23.48 0.39 4.66
CA GLU A 115 23.51 -0.37 5.92
C GLU A 115 22.11 -0.57 6.51
N MET A 116 21.25 0.46 6.45
CA MET A 116 19.87 0.40 6.95
C MET A 116 18.94 -0.43 6.06
N PHE A 117 19.02 -0.25 4.74
CA PHE A 117 18.27 -1.08 3.77
C PHE A 117 19.00 -2.39 3.43
N GLY A 118 20.28 -2.52 3.80
CA GLY A 118 21.09 -3.72 3.51
C GLY A 118 20.60 -4.98 4.21
N GLY A 119 19.97 -4.85 5.38
CA GLY A 119 19.42 -5.98 6.15
C GLY A 119 18.03 -6.45 5.70
N PHE A 120 17.23 -5.57 5.09
CA PHE A 120 15.82 -5.83 4.75
C PHE A 120 15.50 -5.79 3.24
N PHE A 121 16.32 -5.15 2.39
CA PHE A 121 15.95 -4.84 1.01
C PHE A 121 17.08 -5.06 -0.01
N LYS A 122 17.83 -6.16 0.12
CA LYS A 122 18.63 -6.69 -1.00
C LYS A 122 17.72 -7.28 -2.10
N SER A 123 16.83 -6.46 -2.67
CA SER A 123 16.00 -6.85 -3.81
C SER A 123 16.81 -7.08 -5.10
N VAL A 124 18.08 -6.66 -5.14
CA VAL A 124 18.98 -6.84 -6.29
C VAL A 124 19.81 -8.14 -6.20
N VAL A 125 19.77 -8.87 -5.08
CA VAL A 125 20.37 -10.23 -4.95
C VAL A 125 19.31 -11.33 -5.05
N LYS A 126 18.04 -10.98 -5.30
CA LYS A 126 16.94 -11.97 -5.32
C LYS A 126 17.15 -13.10 -6.33
N SER A 127 17.71 -12.84 -7.52
CA SER A 127 17.80 -13.90 -8.54
C SER A 127 18.81 -15.01 -8.24
N ALA A 128 19.87 -14.76 -7.46
CA ALA A 128 20.85 -15.78 -7.09
C ALA A 128 20.44 -16.50 -5.79
N ASP A 129 19.91 -15.74 -4.84
CA ASP A 129 19.43 -16.26 -3.57
C ASP A 129 18.13 -17.08 -3.75
N GLU A 130 17.16 -16.64 -4.54
CA GLU A 130 15.89 -17.35 -4.76
C GLU A 130 16.09 -18.74 -5.40
N VAL A 131 17.13 -18.90 -6.22
CA VAL A 131 17.58 -20.19 -6.74
C VAL A 131 18.21 -21.06 -5.64
N LEU A 132 19.03 -20.48 -4.76
CA LEU A 132 19.57 -21.17 -3.57
C LEU A 132 18.48 -21.58 -2.57
N PHE A 133 17.45 -20.76 -2.38
CA PHE A 133 16.33 -21.00 -1.47
C PHE A 133 15.26 -21.95 -2.05
N SER A 134 15.24 -22.15 -3.37
CA SER A 134 14.36 -23.13 -4.03
C SER A 134 14.73 -24.59 -3.71
N GLY A 135 15.97 -24.84 -3.29
CA GLY A 135 16.47 -26.16 -2.89
C GLY A 135 16.21 -26.54 -1.43
N VAL A 136 15.76 -25.59 -0.61
CA VAL A 136 15.40 -25.87 0.79
C VAL A 136 13.98 -26.39 0.82
N LYS A 137 13.85 -27.67 1.20
CA LYS A 137 12.56 -28.35 1.27
C LYS A 137 11.79 -27.76 2.43
N GLU A 138 10.79 -26.93 2.14
CA GLU A 138 9.87 -26.44 3.16
C GLU A 138 9.10 -27.65 3.72
N VAL A 139 9.38 -28.00 4.98
CA VAL A 139 8.77 -29.17 5.63
C VAL A 139 7.35 -28.86 6.12
N ASP A 140 7.00 -27.58 6.21
CA ASP A 140 5.72 -27.10 6.69
C ASP A 140 4.78 -26.78 5.51
N ASP A 141 3.76 -27.63 5.35
CA ASP A 141 2.74 -27.53 4.30
C ASP A 141 2.03 -26.16 4.27
N PHE A 142 1.85 -25.51 5.42
CA PHE A 142 1.18 -24.21 5.48
C PHE A 142 2.02 -23.13 4.80
N PHE A 143 3.32 -23.07 5.09
CA PHE A 143 4.18 -22.03 4.50
C PHE A 143 4.43 -22.25 3.01
N GLU A 144 4.52 -23.49 2.56
CA GLU A 144 4.64 -23.80 1.14
C GLU A 144 3.36 -23.42 0.37
N GLN A 145 2.18 -23.72 0.92
CA GLN A 145 0.91 -23.29 0.35
C GLN A 145 0.79 -21.76 0.30
N GLU A 146 1.14 -21.06 1.38
CA GLU A 146 1.09 -19.59 1.43
C GLU A 146 2.10 -18.94 0.45
N LYS A 147 3.30 -19.49 0.30
CA LYS A 147 4.29 -19.03 -0.69
C LYS A 147 3.73 -19.11 -2.10
N ASN A 148 3.22 -20.27 -2.50
CA ASN A 148 2.62 -20.50 -3.81
C ASN A 148 1.39 -19.59 -4.03
N PHE A 149 0.57 -19.44 -2.99
CA PHE A 149 -0.57 -18.54 -3.01
C PHE A 149 -0.16 -17.09 -3.26
N LEU A 150 0.82 -16.56 -2.53
CA LEU A 150 1.26 -15.17 -2.64
C LEU A 150 1.87 -14.84 -4.01
N VAL A 151 2.63 -15.76 -4.60
CA VAL A 151 3.18 -15.58 -5.96
C VAL A 151 2.05 -15.49 -6.98
N ASN A 152 1.13 -16.46 -6.99
CA ASN A 152 0.00 -16.48 -7.91
C ASN A 152 -0.93 -15.28 -7.70
N TYR A 153 -1.20 -14.93 -6.45
CA TYR A 153 -2.07 -13.82 -6.10
C TYR A 153 -1.45 -12.47 -6.47
N TYR A 154 -0.13 -12.29 -6.30
CA TYR A 154 0.57 -11.08 -6.75
C TYR A 154 0.36 -10.83 -8.24
N ASN A 155 0.54 -11.86 -9.06
CA ASN A 155 0.36 -11.74 -10.51
C ASN A 155 -1.07 -11.34 -10.88
N ARG A 156 -2.07 -11.96 -10.24
CA ARG A 156 -3.49 -11.60 -10.43
C ARG A 156 -3.78 -10.15 -10.04
N ILE A 157 -3.26 -9.67 -8.91
CA ILE A 157 -3.46 -8.28 -8.48
C ILE A 157 -2.73 -7.30 -9.40
N LYS A 158 -1.50 -7.63 -9.83
CA LYS A 158 -0.74 -6.82 -10.80
C LYS A 158 -1.48 -6.69 -12.13
N ASP A 159 -2.01 -7.78 -12.65
CA ASP A 159 -2.77 -7.78 -13.91
C ASP A 159 -4.08 -6.99 -13.77
N SER A 160 -4.79 -7.15 -12.65
CA SER A 160 -5.98 -6.34 -12.34
C SER A 160 -5.64 -4.85 -12.23
N CYS A 161 -4.51 -4.48 -11.63
CA CYS A 161 -4.06 -3.09 -11.55
C CYS A 161 -3.80 -2.53 -12.95
N ALA A 162 -3.15 -3.30 -13.83
CA ALA A 162 -2.90 -2.88 -15.20
C ALA A 162 -4.21 -2.72 -16.01
N LYS A 163 -5.22 -3.54 -15.75
CA LYS A 163 -6.57 -3.41 -16.34
C LYS A 163 -7.29 -2.16 -15.84
N ALA A 164 -7.29 -1.91 -14.53
CA ALA A 164 -7.88 -0.71 -13.94
C ALA A 164 -7.21 0.57 -14.49
N ASP A 165 -5.88 0.56 -14.65
CA ASP A 165 -5.16 1.70 -15.23
C ASP A 165 -5.48 1.94 -16.71
N ARG A 166 -5.80 0.88 -17.46
CA ARG A 166 -6.31 1.02 -18.84
C ARG A 166 -7.70 1.65 -18.84
N MET A 167 -8.61 1.20 -17.97
CA MET A 167 -9.95 1.76 -17.83
C MET A 167 -9.90 3.26 -17.51
N THR A 168 -9.11 3.66 -16.51
CA THR A 168 -8.91 5.08 -16.18
C THR A 168 -8.39 5.89 -17.37
N ARG A 169 -7.48 5.34 -18.18
CA ARG A 169 -6.99 5.98 -19.40
C ARG A 169 -8.09 6.10 -20.46
N SER A 170 -8.89 5.07 -20.65
CA SER A 170 -10.03 5.12 -21.59
C SER A 170 -11.01 6.25 -21.23
N HIS A 171 -11.36 6.43 -19.96
CA HIS A 171 -12.19 7.56 -19.53
C HIS A 171 -11.55 8.93 -19.83
N LYS A 172 -10.22 9.06 -19.69
CA LYS A 172 -9.52 10.30 -20.07
C LYS A 172 -9.61 10.57 -21.56
N ASN A 173 -9.39 9.54 -22.39
CA ASN A 173 -9.49 9.66 -23.84
C ASN A 173 -10.91 10.08 -24.25
N VAL A 174 -11.96 9.49 -23.66
CA VAL A 174 -13.35 9.89 -23.92
C VAL A 174 -13.60 11.35 -23.51
N ALA A 175 -13.06 11.78 -22.37
CA ALA A 175 -13.14 13.19 -21.97
C ALA A 175 -12.44 14.11 -22.97
N ASP A 176 -11.28 13.72 -23.51
CA ASP A 176 -10.57 14.49 -24.54
C ASP A 176 -11.35 14.54 -25.85
N ASP A 177 -11.99 13.43 -26.26
CA ASP A 177 -12.88 13.39 -27.43
C ASP A 177 -14.08 14.34 -27.28
N TYR A 178 -14.65 14.44 -26.07
CA TYR A 178 -15.69 15.43 -25.78
C TYR A 178 -15.21 16.87 -25.92
N ILE A 179 -13.96 17.18 -25.57
CA ILE A 179 -13.36 18.51 -25.79
C ILE A 179 -13.29 18.79 -27.30
N HIS A 180 -12.75 17.85 -28.06
CA HIS A 180 -12.60 18.01 -29.51
C HIS A 180 -13.96 18.15 -30.20
N THR A 181 -14.96 17.38 -29.78
CA THR A 181 -16.32 17.46 -30.32
C THR A 181 -16.98 18.81 -30.00
N SER A 182 -16.87 19.27 -28.75
CA SER A 182 -17.32 20.60 -28.33
C SER A 182 -16.69 21.72 -29.16
N ALA A 183 -15.37 21.68 -29.35
CA ALA A 183 -14.65 22.67 -30.15
C ALA A 183 -15.13 22.68 -31.61
N SER A 184 -15.25 21.51 -32.24
CA SER A 184 -15.75 21.38 -33.62
C SER A 184 -17.17 21.93 -33.79
N LEU A 185 -18.07 21.64 -32.83
CA LEU A 185 -19.43 22.17 -32.84
C LEU A 185 -19.46 23.70 -32.68
N ASN A 186 -18.57 24.26 -31.86
CA ASN A 186 -18.42 25.72 -31.73
C ASN A 186 -17.93 26.35 -33.04
N CYS A 187 -16.97 25.72 -33.73
CA CYS A 187 -16.50 26.19 -35.05
C CYS A 187 -17.62 26.16 -36.09
N LEU A 188 -18.35 25.05 -36.21
CA LEU A 188 -19.50 24.93 -37.12
C LEU A 188 -20.57 25.99 -36.82
N ALA A 189 -20.84 26.27 -35.54
CA ALA A 189 -21.80 27.27 -35.16
C ALA A 189 -21.44 28.71 -35.61
N LEU A 190 -20.18 28.98 -35.99
CA LEU A 190 -19.79 30.29 -36.52
C LEU A 190 -20.25 30.49 -37.96
N GLU A 191 -20.33 29.42 -38.75
CA GLU A 191 -20.69 29.43 -40.18
C GLU A 191 -22.19 29.29 -40.43
N GLU A 192 -22.97 28.88 -39.42
CA GLU A 192 -24.38 28.54 -39.57
C GLU A 192 -25.36 29.69 -39.26
N PRO A 193 -26.57 29.71 -39.87
CA PRO A 193 -27.63 30.66 -39.56
C PRO A 193 -28.03 30.66 -38.07
N THR A 194 -28.55 31.78 -37.57
CA THR A 194 -28.80 32.05 -36.14
C THR A 194 -29.59 30.94 -35.42
N VAL A 195 -30.56 30.32 -36.09
CA VAL A 195 -31.38 29.25 -35.50
C VAL A 195 -30.54 27.98 -35.27
N ILE A 196 -29.82 27.49 -36.28
CA ILE A 196 -28.98 26.29 -36.21
C ILE A 196 -27.79 26.52 -35.26
N LYS A 197 -27.16 27.69 -35.36
CA LYS A 197 -26.11 28.16 -34.47
C LYS A 197 -26.46 27.98 -32.99
N LYS A 198 -27.67 28.39 -32.58
CA LYS A 198 -28.12 28.26 -31.18
C LYS A 198 -28.17 26.80 -30.71
N TYR A 199 -28.57 25.86 -31.57
CA TYR A 199 -28.59 24.44 -31.24
C TYR A 199 -27.18 23.85 -31.17
N LEU A 200 -26.31 24.16 -32.13
CA LEU A 200 -24.92 23.70 -32.13
C LEU A 200 -24.16 24.14 -30.86
N LEU A 201 -24.32 25.41 -30.44
CA LEU A 201 -23.72 25.90 -29.20
C LEU A 201 -24.25 25.18 -27.95
N LYS A 202 -25.55 24.83 -27.91
CA LYS A 202 -26.14 24.06 -26.81
C LYS A 202 -25.58 22.63 -26.75
N VAL A 203 -25.37 21.99 -27.90
CA VAL A 203 -24.77 20.65 -27.99
C VAL A 203 -23.28 20.71 -27.60
N ALA A 204 -22.55 21.75 -28.02
CA ALA A 204 -21.17 21.97 -27.59
C ALA A 204 -21.07 22.10 -26.06
N GLU A 205 -21.96 22.90 -25.44
CA GLU A 205 -22.03 23.04 -23.97
C GLU A 205 -22.35 21.70 -23.26
N LEU A 206 -23.18 20.85 -23.88
CA LEU A 206 -23.45 19.50 -23.36
C LEU A 206 -22.17 18.65 -23.33
N PHE A 207 -21.38 18.65 -24.40
CA PHE A 207 -20.12 17.91 -24.46
C PHE A 207 -19.10 18.41 -23.41
N GLU A 208 -19.00 19.72 -23.14
CA GLU A 208 -18.17 20.22 -22.03
C GLU A 208 -18.65 19.74 -20.65
N LYS A 209 -19.96 19.58 -20.46
CA LYS A 209 -20.51 19.02 -19.22
C LYS A 209 -20.21 17.53 -19.10
N LEU A 210 -20.41 16.77 -20.18
CA LEU A 210 -20.11 15.33 -20.22
C LEU A 210 -18.62 15.07 -19.99
N ARG A 211 -17.73 15.88 -20.57
CA ARG A 211 -16.29 15.89 -20.27
C ARG A 211 -16.00 15.98 -18.77
N LYS A 212 -16.65 16.90 -18.05
CA LYS A 212 -16.45 17.05 -16.59
C LYS A 212 -16.95 15.84 -15.81
N VAL A 213 -18.04 15.23 -16.27
CA VAL A 213 -18.56 13.98 -15.66
C VAL A 213 -17.58 12.85 -15.89
N GLU A 214 -17.15 12.64 -17.14
CA GLU A 214 -16.21 11.58 -17.52
C GLU A 214 -14.85 11.70 -16.83
N GLY A 215 -14.30 12.92 -16.75
CA GLY A 215 -13.07 13.19 -16.00
C GLY A 215 -13.20 12.90 -14.51
N ARG A 216 -14.41 13.05 -13.94
CA ARG A 216 -14.70 12.68 -12.55
C ARG A 216 -14.77 11.16 -12.38
N VAL A 217 -15.41 10.43 -13.30
CA VAL A 217 -15.40 8.95 -13.33
C VAL A 217 -13.96 8.44 -13.28
N SER A 218 -13.12 8.89 -14.22
CA SER A 218 -11.71 8.52 -14.29
C SER A 218 -10.96 8.73 -12.96
N SER A 219 -11.17 9.89 -12.33
CA SER A 219 -10.48 10.27 -11.10
C SER A 219 -10.94 9.46 -9.89
N ASP A 220 -12.25 9.27 -9.75
CA ASP A 220 -12.82 8.55 -8.62
C ASP A 220 -12.49 7.05 -8.71
N GLU A 221 -12.50 6.46 -9.91
CA GLU A 221 -12.11 5.06 -10.13
C GLU A 221 -10.61 4.80 -9.93
N ASP A 222 -9.69 5.69 -10.39
CA ASP A 222 -8.25 5.55 -10.09
C ASP A 222 -8.01 5.57 -8.59
N LEU A 223 -8.65 6.51 -7.89
CA LEU A 223 -8.52 6.65 -6.45
C LEU A 223 -9.09 5.46 -5.68
N LYS A 224 -10.22 4.91 -6.14
CA LYS A 224 -10.97 3.90 -5.40
C LYS A 224 -10.51 2.47 -5.73
N LEU A 225 -10.21 2.18 -6.99
CA LEU A 225 -9.85 0.83 -7.45
C LEU A 225 -8.34 0.67 -7.63
N SER A 226 -7.71 1.51 -8.46
CA SER A 226 -6.28 1.34 -8.78
C SER A 226 -5.38 1.54 -7.56
N GLU A 227 -5.66 2.51 -6.70
CA GLU A 227 -4.88 2.68 -5.45
C GLU A 227 -5.04 1.49 -4.48
N LEU A 228 -6.22 0.87 -4.39
CA LEU A 228 -6.40 -0.35 -3.58
C LEU A 228 -5.55 -1.50 -4.11
N LEU A 229 -5.55 -1.70 -5.43
CA LEU A 229 -4.78 -2.76 -6.07
C LEU A 229 -3.27 -2.56 -5.84
N ARG A 230 -2.78 -1.33 -6.04
CA ARG A 230 -1.38 -0.97 -5.73
C ARG A 230 -1.06 -1.19 -4.26
N TYR A 231 -1.94 -0.81 -3.35
CA TYR A 231 -1.77 -1.06 -1.92
C TYR A 231 -1.63 -2.56 -1.62
N TYR A 232 -2.45 -3.42 -2.22
CA TYR A 232 -2.34 -4.85 -1.99
C TYR A 232 -1.15 -5.51 -2.69
N MET A 233 -0.67 -5.02 -3.84
CA MET A 233 0.62 -5.46 -4.40
C MET A 233 1.75 -5.29 -3.38
N LEU A 234 1.80 -4.12 -2.75
CA LEU A 234 2.80 -3.76 -1.75
C LEU A 234 2.70 -4.63 -0.47
N ASN A 235 1.48 -4.93 -0.03
CA ASN A 235 1.26 -5.83 1.10
C ASN A 235 1.66 -7.28 0.78
N ILE A 236 1.39 -7.76 -0.44
CA ILE A 236 1.78 -9.12 -0.86
C ILE A 236 3.32 -9.24 -0.90
N GLU A 237 4.03 -8.21 -1.37
CA GLU A 237 5.49 -8.18 -1.32
C GLU A 237 6.02 -8.21 0.13
N ALA A 238 5.37 -7.52 1.07
CA ALA A 238 5.72 -7.60 2.48
C ALA A 238 5.50 -9.01 3.08
N ALA A 239 4.46 -9.73 2.62
CA ALA A 239 4.24 -11.12 3.01
C ALA A 239 5.32 -12.06 2.45
N LYS A 240 5.70 -11.88 1.18
CA LYS A 240 6.80 -12.64 0.56
C LYS A 240 8.13 -12.40 1.29
N ASP A 241 8.40 -11.15 1.67
CA ASP A 241 9.60 -10.80 2.43
C ASP A 241 9.63 -11.43 3.83
N LEU A 242 8.49 -11.51 4.50
CA LEU A 242 8.36 -12.23 5.77
C LEU A 242 8.67 -13.72 5.62
N LEU A 243 8.13 -14.37 4.59
CA LEU A 243 8.46 -15.76 4.28
C LEU A 243 9.95 -15.95 3.98
N TYR A 244 10.56 -15.05 3.22
CA TYR A 244 12.00 -15.07 2.95
C TYR A 244 12.85 -15.00 4.23
N ARG A 245 12.51 -14.07 5.15
CA ARG A 245 13.19 -13.95 6.45
C ARG A 245 13.06 -15.23 7.29
N ARG A 246 11.87 -15.85 7.28
CA ARG A 246 11.64 -17.14 7.95
C ARG A 246 12.48 -18.26 7.33
N THR A 247 12.48 -18.41 5.99
CA THR A 247 13.30 -19.43 5.30
C THR A 247 14.79 -19.24 5.58
N LYS A 248 15.28 -18.00 5.66
CA LYS A 248 16.66 -17.72 6.06
C LYS A 248 16.95 -18.19 7.50
N ALA A 249 16.04 -17.95 8.44
CA ALA A 249 16.19 -18.43 9.82
C ALA A 249 16.19 -19.96 9.90
N LEU A 250 15.39 -20.65 9.07
CA LEU A 250 15.41 -22.11 8.95
C LEU A 250 16.79 -22.62 8.51
N ILE A 251 17.40 -21.98 7.52
CA ILE A 251 18.73 -22.37 7.02
C ILE A 251 19.82 -22.11 8.06
N GLU A 252 19.76 -20.97 8.76
CA GLU A 252 20.66 -20.68 9.89
C GLU A 252 20.55 -21.78 10.95
N TYR A 253 19.31 -22.19 11.28
CA TYR A 253 19.04 -23.28 12.21
C TYR A 253 19.59 -24.63 11.73
N GLU A 254 19.31 -25.06 10.50
CA GLU A 254 19.84 -26.32 9.95
C GLU A 254 21.37 -26.36 9.92
N ASN A 255 22.01 -25.23 9.60
CA ASN A 255 23.46 -25.10 9.59
C ASN A 255 24.04 -25.18 11.01
N SER A 256 23.39 -24.54 12.00
CA SER A 256 23.78 -24.63 13.41
C SER A 256 23.64 -26.07 13.94
N ASN A 257 22.62 -26.81 13.49
CA ASN A 257 22.41 -28.21 13.85
C ASN A 257 23.55 -29.10 13.30
N LYS A 258 23.92 -28.94 12.03
CA LYS A 258 25.09 -29.62 11.43
C LYS A 258 26.41 -29.27 12.14
N ALA A 259 26.56 -28.03 12.62
CA ALA A 259 27.73 -27.61 13.36
C ALA A 259 27.80 -28.26 14.75
N LEU A 260 26.66 -28.37 15.43
CA LEU A 260 26.53 -29.08 16.71
C LEU A 260 26.87 -30.57 16.56
N ASP A 261 26.39 -31.23 15.50
CA ASP A 261 26.73 -32.63 15.24
C ASP A 261 28.25 -32.82 15.04
N LYS A 262 28.90 -31.91 14.31
CA LYS A 262 30.36 -31.92 14.15
C LYS A 262 31.11 -31.67 15.46
N ALA A 263 30.61 -30.78 16.31
CA ALA A 263 31.19 -30.51 17.63
C ALA A 263 31.08 -31.73 18.54
N ARG A 264 29.92 -32.41 18.55
CA ARG A 264 29.66 -33.66 19.27
C ARG A 264 30.60 -34.77 18.81
N LEU A 265 30.75 -34.99 17.49
CA LEU A 265 31.66 -35.99 16.94
C LEU A 265 33.13 -35.75 17.33
N LYS A 266 33.55 -34.48 17.43
CA LYS A 266 34.91 -34.11 17.84
C LYS A 266 35.11 -33.98 19.35
N SER A 267 34.03 -34.11 20.13
CA SER A 267 34.00 -33.84 21.58
C SER A 267 34.61 -32.49 21.98
N LYS A 268 34.51 -31.48 21.11
CA LYS A 268 35.12 -30.16 21.28
C LYS A 268 34.07 -29.07 21.07
N ASP A 269 34.10 -28.04 21.92
CA ASP A 269 33.23 -26.84 21.84
C ASP A 269 31.72 -27.14 21.86
N VAL A 270 31.31 -28.33 22.36
CA VAL A 270 29.92 -28.82 22.32
C VAL A 270 28.95 -27.84 22.99
N LYS A 271 29.27 -27.34 24.19
CA LYS A 271 28.41 -26.40 24.92
C LYS A 271 28.16 -25.11 24.16
N GLN A 272 29.17 -24.60 23.45
CA GLN A 272 29.03 -23.37 22.66
C GLN A 272 28.18 -23.62 21.41
N ALA A 273 28.40 -24.73 20.72
CA ALA A 273 27.60 -25.10 19.55
C ALA A 273 26.13 -25.37 19.92
N GLU A 274 25.88 -25.96 21.10
CA GLU A 274 24.54 -26.23 21.61
C GLU A 274 23.79 -24.93 21.96
N ALA A 275 24.44 -24.01 22.67
CA ALA A 275 23.87 -22.69 22.96
C ALA A 275 23.53 -21.91 21.67
N HIS A 276 24.41 -21.95 20.67
CA HIS A 276 24.16 -21.29 19.38
C HIS A 276 23.02 -21.92 18.60
N GLN A 277 22.95 -23.25 18.55
CA GLN A 277 21.85 -23.97 17.90
C GLN A 277 20.51 -23.66 18.58
N GLN A 278 20.49 -23.59 19.92
CA GLN A 278 19.30 -23.24 20.68
C GLN A 278 18.82 -21.81 20.36
N GLU A 279 19.74 -20.84 20.25
CA GLU A 279 19.40 -19.47 19.84
C GLU A 279 18.79 -19.43 18.41
N CYS A 280 19.39 -20.15 17.46
CA CYS A 280 18.86 -20.25 16.10
C CYS A 280 17.48 -20.91 16.06
N CYS A 281 17.25 -21.95 16.88
CA CYS A 281 15.96 -22.64 17.00
C CYS A 281 14.88 -21.68 17.50
N GLN A 282 15.12 -21.02 18.63
CA GLN A 282 14.18 -20.07 19.22
C GLN A 282 13.83 -18.93 18.26
N LYS A 283 14.82 -18.41 17.53
CA LYS A 283 14.61 -17.37 16.50
C LYS A 283 13.72 -17.88 15.36
N PHE A 284 13.95 -19.10 14.87
CA PHE A 284 13.13 -19.68 13.80
C PHE A 284 11.69 -19.97 14.25
N GLU A 285 11.50 -20.48 15.47
CA GLU A 285 10.19 -20.74 16.06
C GLU A 285 9.38 -19.45 16.23
N GLN A 286 9.97 -18.42 16.84
CA GLN A 286 9.32 -17.11 17.01
C GLN A 286 8.94 -16.46 15.67
N LEU A 287 9.80 -16.57 14.65
CA LEU A 287 9.48 -16.08 13.31
C LEU A 287 8.37 -16.89 12.65
N SER A 288 8.32 -18.20 12.87
CA SER A 288 7.28 -19.07 12.33
C SER A 288 5.92 -18.77 12.95
N GLU A 289 5.85 -18.63 14.27
CA GLU A 289 4.62 -18.27 14.98
C GLU A 289 4.07 -16.92 14.51
N SER A 290 4.90 -15.87 14.56
CA SER A 290 4.49 -14.53 14.11
C SER A 290 4.13 -14.47 12.63
N ALA A 291 4.86 -15.18 11.76
CA ALA A 291 4.54 -15.24 10.34
C ALA A 291 3.19 -15.90 10.07
N LYS A 292 2.87 -16.97 10.78
CA LYS A 292 1.59 -17.67 10.65
C LYS A 292 0.42 -16.76 11.06
N GLU A 293 0.56 -16.05 12.18
CA GLU A 293 -0.45 -15.10 12.64
C GLU A 293 -0.67 -13.95 11.64
N GLU A 294 0.41 -13.37 11.13
CA GLU A 294 0.35 -12.27 10.17
C GLU A 294 -0.28 -12.68 8.84
N LEU A 295 0.03 -13.87 8.32
CA LEU A 295 -0.56 -14.39 7.07
C LEU A 295 -2.06 -14.66 7.21
N ILE A 296 -2.49 -15.24 8.35
CA ILE A 296 -3.91 -15.45 8.66
C ILE A 296 -4.65 -14.11 8.78
N SER A 297 -4.05 -13.15 9.50
CA SER A 297 -4.57 -11.79 9.67
C SER A 297 -4.68 -11.07 8.33
N PHE A 298 -3.65 -11.18 7.48
CA PHE A 298 -3.62 -10.61 6.14
C PHE A 298 -4.74 -11.16 5.27
N LYS A 299 -4.94 -12.48 5.25
CA LYS A 299 -6.02 -13.13 4.51
C LYS A 299 -7.39 -12.58 4.89
N ARG A 300 -7.67 -12.46 6.20
CA ARG A 300 -8.95 -11.94 6.72
C ARG A 300 -9.16 -10.47 6.35
N LYS A 301 -8.17 -9.61 6.64
CA LYS A 301 -8.23 -8.15 6.36
C LYS A 301 -8.41 -7.87 4.88
N ARG A 302 -7.67 -8.60 4.04
CA ARG A 302 -7.74 -8.49 2.59
C ARG A 302 -9.12 -8.78 2.04
N VAL A 303 -9.72 -9.92 2.42
CA VAL A 303 -11.06 -10.30 1.92
C VAL A 303 -12.10 -9.26 2.32
N SER A 304 -12.05 -8.76 3.55
CA SER A 304 -12.93 -7.69 4.02
C SER A 304 -12.75 -6.39 3.22
N ALA A 305 -11.50 -5.96 2.99
CA ALA A 305 -11.20 -4.74 2.26
C ALA A 305 -11.65 -4.80 0.79
N PHE A 306 -11.37 -5.90 0.07
CA PHE A 306 -11.81 -6.07 -1.31
C PHE A 306 -13.34 -6.14 -1.41
N ARG A 307 -14.01 -6.85 -0.49
CA ARG A 307 -15.48 -6.89 -0.46
C ARG A 307 -16.07 -5.49 -0.29
N LYS A 308 -15.58 -4.74 0.69
CA LYS A 308 -16.03 -3.35 0.93
C LYS A 308 -15.78 -2.48 -0.30
N ASN A 309 -14.60 -2.60 -0.91
CA ASN A 309 -14.25 -1.81 -2.08
C ASN A 309 -15.16 -2.10 -3.28
N LEU A 310 -15.45 -3.37 -3.57
CA LEU A 310 -16.31 -3.75 -4.69
C LEU A 310 -17.73 -3.19 -4.52
N ILE A 311 -18.28 -3.22 -3.30
CA ILE A 311 -19.58 -2.61 -2.99
C ILE A 311 -19.52 -1.10 -3.24
N GLU A 312 -18.54 -0.42 -2.66
CA GLU A 312 -18.39 1.03 -2.79
C GLU A 312 -18.11 1.46 -4.25
N MET A 313 -17.42 0.63 -5.04
CA MET A 313 -17.20 0.83 -6.48
C MET A 313 -18.51 0.73 -7.25
N SER A 314 -19.31 -0.31 -7.05
CA SER A 314 -20.60 -0.45 -7.73
C SER A 314 -21.56 0.70 -7.39
N GLU A 315 -21.61 1.14 -6.13
CA GLU A 315 -22.38 2.31 -5.74
C GLU A 315 -21.91 3.59 -6.42
N LEU A 316 -20.60 3.73 -6.60
CA LEU A 316 -19.97 4.87 -7.27
C LEU A 316 -20.30 4.88 -8.77
N GLU A 317 -20.18 3.74 -9.45
CA GLU A 317 -20.55 3.57 -10.86
C GLU A 317 -22.04 3.91 -11.10
N ILE A 318 -22.94 3.46 -10.23
CA ILE A 318 -24.38 3.82 -10.29
C ILE A 318 -24.57 5.34 -10.14
N LYS A 319 -23.84 5.99 -9.23
CA LYS A 319 -23.91 7.46 -9.07
C LYS A 319 -23.43 8.17 -10.33
N HIS A 320 -22.33 7.75 -10.92
CA HIS A 320 -21.82 8.31 -12.17
C HIS A 320 -22.82 8.14 -13.32
N ALA A 321 -23.37 6.94 -13.50
CA ALA A 321 -24.36 6.66 -14.53
C ALA A 321 -25.61 7.55 -14.39
N LYS A 322 -26.09 7.77 -13.16
CA LYS A 322 -27.20 8.70 -12.89
C LYS A 322 -26.86 10.13 -13.27
N VAL A 323 -25.67 10.62 -12.91
CA VAL A 323 -25.23 11.99 -13.26
C VAL A 323 -25.13 12.15 -14.77
N SER A 324 -24.57 11.17 -15.49
CA SER A 324 -24.52 11.18 -16.95
C SER A 324 -25.93 11.20 -17.57
N TYR A 325 -26.84 10.35 -17.08
CA TYR A 325 -28.23 10.31 -17.54
C TYR A 325 -28.93 11.67 -17.36
N PHE A 326 -28.88 12.27 -16.17
CA PHE A 326 -29.51 13.56 -15.93
C PHE A 326 -28.89 14.69 -16.76
N THR A 327 -27.57 14.63 -17.01
CA THR A 327 -26.87 15.59 -17.87
C THR A 327 -27.39 15.52 -19.32
N LEU A 328 -27.59 14.32 -19.84
CA LEU A 328 -28.15 14.09 -21.17
C LEU A 328 -29.63 14.52 -21.24
N GLN A 329 -30.46 14.07 -20.28
CA GLN A 329 -31.89 14.35 -20.25
C GLN A 329 -32.19 15.86 -20.18
N ALA A 330 -31.47 16.60 -19.33
CA ALA A 330 -31.68 18.04 -19.18
C ALA A 330 -31.42 18.83 -20.47
N LYS A 331 -30.63 18.30 -21.41
CA LYS A 331 -30.33 18.95 -22.69
C LYS A 331 -31.12 18.37 -23.86
N ALA A 332 -31.53 17.11 -23.80
CA ALA A 332 -32.45 16.50 -24.77
C ALA A 332 -33.81 17.22 -24.79
N ASN A 333 -34.35 17.59 -23.62
CA ASN A 333 -35.58 18.38 -23.48
C ASN A 333 -35.46 19.83 -24.00
N ILE A 334 -34.26 20.27 -24.43
CA ILE A 334 -33.99 21.60 -24.97
C ILE A 334 -33.79 21.55 -26.50
N LEU A 335 -33.63 20.34 -27.06
CA LEU A 335 -33.43 20.05 -28.48
C LEU A 335 -34.73 19.60 -29.19
N ILE A 336 -35.67 19.04 -28.43
CA ILE A 336 -37.08 18.83 -28.82
C ILE A 336 -37.87 20.08 -28.40
#